data_AF-A0A920R3P0-F1
#
_entry.id   AF-A0A920R3P0-F1
#
_cell.length_a   1.000
_cell.length_b   1.000
_cell.length_c   1.000
_cell.angle_alpha   90.00
_cell.angle_beta   90.00
_cell.angle_gamma   90.00
#
_symmetry.space_group_name_H-M   'P 1'
#
loop_
_entity.id
_entity.type
_entity.pdbx_description
1 polymer ?
#
loop_
_entity_poly.entity_id
_entity_poly.type
_entity_poly.pdbx_seq_one_letter_code
_entity_poly.pdbx_strand_id
1 'polypeptide(L)' 'MWIDYKKTPNLISAQMWKDLLEGEGLPTMLIPEGDILDWAENSSFRVMVPKVENTWQTKY' A
#
# COMPACT_ATOMS: atom_id res chain seq x y z
N MET A 1 -8.69 6.02 6.95
CA MET A 1 -9.11 5.15 5.81
C MET A 1 -7.88 4.87 4.95
N TRP A 2 -7.67 3.66 4.41
CA TRP A 2 -6.50 3.36 3.56
C TRP A 2 -6.82 3.61 2.08
N ILE A 3 -5.84 4.04 1.29
CA ILE A 3 -5.97 4.26 -0.16
C ILE A 3 -4.91 3.46 -0.92
N ASP A 4 -5.28 2.96 -2.10
CA ASP A 4 -4.36 2.32 -3.02
C ASP A 4 -3.34 3.33 -3.56
N TYR A 5 -2.06 3.11 -3.27
CA TYR A 5 -0.95 3.92 -3.76
C TYR A 5 -0.33 3.29 -5.01
N LYS A 6 -0.08 1.98 -4.97
CA LYS A 6 0.59 1.26 -6.06
C LYS A 6 0.21 -0.22 -6.10
N LYS A 7 0.28 -0.82 -7.29
CA LYS A 7 0.25 -2.28 -7.46
C LYS A 7 1.64 -2.80 -7.84
N THR A 8 2.02 -3.93 -7.28
CA THR A 8 3.31 -4.59 -7.50
C THR A 8 3.10 -6.04 -7.87
N PRO A 9 3.94 -6.64 -8.72
CA PRO A 9 3.70 -7.99 -9.25
C PRO A 9 4.22 -9.12 -8.34
N ASN A 10 4.89 -8.80 -7.23
CA ASN A 10 5.45 -9.78 -6.30
C ASN A 10 5.68 -9.18 -4.91
N LEU A 11 5.84 -10.04 -3.92
CA LEU A 11 6.03 -9.69 -2.51
C LEU A 11 7.32 -8.91 -2.29
N ILE A 12 8.40 -9.27 -2.98
CA ILE A 12 9.71 -8.60 -2.83
C ILE A 12 9.57 -7.12 -3.19
N SER A 13 8.95 -6.82 -4.33
CA SER A 13 8.69 -5.44 -4.75
C SER A 13 7.76 -4.72 -3.78
N ALA A 14 6.70 -5.39 -3.34
CA ALA A 14 5.77 -4.84 -2.35
C ALA A 14 6.49 -4.45 -1.05
N GLN A 15 7.38 -5.31 -0.55
CA GLN A 15 8.16 -5.08 0.66
C GLN A 15 9.17 -3.93 0.47
N MET A 16 9.86 -3.84 -0.67
CA MET A 16 10.73 -2.69 -0.97
C MET A 16 9.96 -1.36 -0.92
N TRP A 17 8.74 -1.32 -1.47
CA TRP A 17 7.89 -0.12 -1.38
C TRP A 17 7.48 0.19 0.05
N LYS A 18 7.16 -0.83 0.84
CA LYS A 18 6.85 -0.68 2.26
C LYS A 18 8.03 -0.09 3.03
N ASP A 19 9.22 -0.65 2.89
CA ASP A 19 10.41 -0.21 3.61
C ASP A 19 10.77 1.25 3.25
N LEU A 20 10.64 1.61 1.97
CA LEU A 20 10.85 2.98 1.50
C LEU A 20 9.85 3.96 2.13
N LEU A 21 8.56 3.65 2.09
CA LEU A 21 7.51 4.53 2.59
C LEU A 21 7.53 4.65 4.11
N GLU A 22 7.78 3.55 4.82
CA GLU A 22 7.93 3.56 6.28
C GLU A 22 9.21 4.30 6.72
N GLY A 23 10.27 4.29 5.90
CA GLY A 23 11.45 5.13 6.09
C GLY A 23 11.15 6.64 6.04
N GLU A 24 10.16 7.05 5.25
CA GLU A 24 9.66 8.43 5.18
C GLU A 24 8.59 8.74 6.25
N GLY A 25 8.31 7.79 7.16
CA GLY A 25 7.30 7.95 8.21
C GLY A 25 5.86 7.77 7.74
N LEU A 26 5.64 7.19 6.55
CA LEU A 26 4.32 6.84 6.04
C LEU A 26 4.01 5.36 6.36
N PRO A 27 3.08 5.08 7.29
CA PRO A 27 2.65 3.71 7.56
C PRO A 27 2.18 3.05 6.26
N THR A 28 2.61 1.84 5.97
CA THR A 28 2.28 1.18 4.71
C THR A 28 1.67 -0.19 4.93
N MET A 29 0.53 -0.43 4.28
CA MET A 29 -0.19 -1.70 4.32
C MET A 29 -0.08 -2.40 2.97
N LEU A 30 0.28 -3.69 3.00
CA LEU A 30 0.35 -4.54 1.82
C LEU A 30 -0.82 -5.52 1.84
N ILE A 31 -1.57 -5.61 0.75
CA ILE A 31 -2.68 -6.56 0.60
C ILE A 31 -2.47 -7.36 -0.70
N PRO A 32 -2.39 -8.70 -0.64
CA PRO A 32 -2.34 -9.52 -1.85
C PRO A 32 -3.63 -9.35 -2.66
N GLU A 33 -3.50 -9.36 -3.99
CA GLU A 33 -4.65 -9.44 -4.88
C GLU A 33 -5.03 -10.90 -5.10
N GLY A 34 -6.32 -11.21 -4.92
CA GLY A 34 -6.86 -12.57 -5.00
C GLY A 34 -7.36 -13.09 -3.66
N ASP A 35 -7.60 -14.39 -3.59
CA ASP A 35 -8.03 -15.06 -2.37
C ASP A 35 -6.86 -15.33 -1.43
N ILE A 36 -7.14 -15.41 -0.13
CA ILE A 36 -6.14 -15.60 0.92
C ILE A 36 -5.35 -16.92 0.79
N LEU A 37 -5.93 -17.91 0.09
CA LEU A 37 -5.32 -19.22 -0.14
C LEU A 37 -4.40 -19.26 -1.37
N ASP A 38 -4.53 -18.28 -2.27
CA ASP A 38 -3.78 -18.23 -3.53
C ASP A 38 -2.52 -17.36 -3.44
N TRP A 39 -2.21 -16.88 -2.23
CA TRP A 39 -1.05 -16.03 -2.02
C TRP A 39 0.25 -16.82 -2.16
N ALA A 40 1.07 -16.41 -3.12
CA ALA A 40 2.47 -16.78 -3.28
C ALA A 40 3.37 -15.53 -3.38
N GLU A 41 4.69 -15.70 -3.30
CA GLU A 41 5.64 -14.60 -3.44
C GLU A 41 5.53 -13.86 -4.79
N ASN A 42 5.06 -14.56 -5.84
CA ASN A 42 4.84 -14.01 -7.18
C ASN A 42 3.41 -13.49 -7.41
N SER A 43 2.57 -13.44 -6.37
CA SER A 43 1.24 -12.85 -6.48
C SER A 43 1.35 -11.32 -6.54
N SER A 44 0.34 -10.68 -7.15
CA SER A 44 0.27 -9.23 -7.17
C SER A 44 -0.16 -8.67 -5.81
N PHE A 45 0.36 -7.51 -5.42
CA PHE A 45 0.05 -6.84 -4.16
C PHE A 45 -0.30 -5.38 -4.36
N ARG A 46 -1.28 -4.93 -3.58
CA ARG A 46 -1.64 -3.53 -3.40
C ARG A 46 -0.85 -2.95 -2.24
N VAL A 47 -0.07 -1.92 -2.53
CA VAL A 47 0.60 -1.05 -1.57
C VAL A 47 -0.36 0.07 -1.25
N MET A 48 -0.72 0.20 0.02
CA MET A 48 -1.71 1.16 0.49
C MET A 48 -1.10 2.09 1.54
N VAL A 49 -1.52 3.35 1.52
CA VAL A 49 -1.11 4.38 2.49
C VAL A 49 -2.34 4.95 3.18
N PRO A 50 -2.20 5.55 4.38
CA PRO A 50 -3.29 6.25 5.04
C PRO A 50 -3.80 7.39 4.17
N LYS A 51 -5.12 7.46 4.00
CA LYS A 51 -5.79 8.65 3.51
C LYS A 51 -5.51 9.77 4.48
N VAL A 52 -4.75 10.76 4.02
CA VAL A 52 -4.64 12.04 4.71
C VAL A 52 -5.98 12.75 4.52
N GLU A 53 -6.70 12.99 5.61
CA GLU A 53 -7.85 13.90 5.58
C GLU A 53 -7.30 15.32 5.45
N ASN A 54 -7.32 15.88 4.24
CA ASN A 54 -7.01 17.28 4.02
C ASN A 54 -8.09 18.15 4.68
N THR A 55 -7.87 18.56 5.93
CA THR A 55 -8.74 19.53 6.64
C THR A 55 -8.60 20.97 6.12
N TRP A 56 -7.99 21.18 4.94
CA TRP A 56 -7.73 22.50 4.36
C TRP A 56 -8.34 22.73 2.97
N GLN A 57 -9.09 21.77 2.40
CA GLN A 57 -9.69 21.92 1.05
C GLN A 57 -11.22 22.12 1.01
N THR A 58 -11.90 22.34 2.15
CA THR A 58 -13.34 22.66 2.21
C THR A 58 -13.65 24.01 2.86
N LYS A 59 -12.72 24.96 2.80
CA LYS A 59 -12.96 26.35 3.18
C LYS A 59 -12.68 27.32 2.02
N TYR A 60 -13.25 27.10 0.84
CA TYR A 60 -13.55 28.14 -0.15
C TYR A 60 -14.70 27.69 -1.03
#